data_AF-A0A842UG91-F1
#
_entry.id   AF-A0A842UG91-F1
#
_cell.length_a   1.000
_cell.length_b   1.000
_cell.length_c   1.000
_cell.angle_alpha   90.00
_cell.angle_beta   90.00
_cell.angle_gamma   90.00
#
_symmetry.space_group_name_H-M   'P 1'
#
loop_
_entity.id
_entity.type
_entity.pdbx_description
1 polymer ?
#
loop_
_entity_poly.entity_id
_entity_poly.type
_entity_poly.pdbx_seq_one_letter_code
_entity_poly.pdbx_strand_id
1 'polypeptide(L)'
;MDSEDGCPWEIPQRPGEQTNKNHLLGLICELKSVSVLAASYKLETPIDVVSVWAKELESDGLISVDYQGVDPIYTITSAGQNKLMGIEKDLREEQRQRLFESYSTPIDSNISGKSRDFRGMLQKIVSAIPVRYDFFALISILISLRLFYLFIRDPNTQVYSFFFGSLLFSATVFFYRKYRRIHKSDESVDFIQWLPNFIVENRVYITTILIAFSLVYVLGLIWLNPSDLPFYLLLAVFLVSIAVLP
;
A
#
# COMPACT_ATOMS: atom_id res chain seq x y z
N MET A 1 -3.84 -1.94 -66.57
CA MET A 1 -4.30 -2.52 -65.30
C MET A 1 -3.11 -3.24 -64.74
N ASP A 2 -2.52 -2.66 -63.69
CA ASP A 2 -1.75 -3.34 -62.64
C ASP A 2 -1.29 -2.23 -61.67
N SER A 3 -2.14 -2.05 -60.66
CA SER A 3 -1.95 -1.33 -59.40
C SER A 3 -1.34 -2.33 -58.40
N GLU A 4 -0.51 -2.03 -57.41
CA GLU A 4 -0.33 -0.84 -56.58
C GLU A 4 1.13 -0.78 -56.10
N ASP A 5 1.70 0.43 -56.14
CA ASP A 5 2.96 0.78 -55.49
C ASP A 5 2.80 0.76 -53.96
N GLY A 6 3.53 -0.13 -53.29
CA GLY A 6 3.72 -0.08 -51.85
C GLY A 6 4.62 1.09 -51.47
N CYS A 7 4.12 2.01 -50.62
CA CYS A 7 4.87 3.18 -50.15
C CYS A 7 6.08 2.77 -49.28
N PRO A 8 7.33 3.22 -49.59
CA PRO A 8 8.56 2.74 -48.96
C PRO A 8 9.06 3.61 -47.78
N TRP A 9 8.17 4.19 -46.97
CA TRP A 9 8.56 5.05 -45.84
C TRP A 9 7.78 4.78 -44.55
N GLU A 10 7.86 3.55 -44.05
CA GLU A 10 7.66 3.35 -42.62
C GLU A 10 8.87 3.93 -41.89
N ILE A 11 8.69 5.12 -41.29
CA ILE A 11 9.68 5.75 -40.42
C ILE A 11 9.83 4.83 -39.20
N PRO A 12 11.05 4.32 -38.90
CA PRO A 12 11.26 3.46 -37.74
C PRO A 12 10.86 4.22 -36.46
N GLN A 13 9.80 3.75 -35.81
CA GLN A 13 9.27 4.36 -34.59
C GLN A 13 10.35 4.30 -33.50
N ARG A 14 10.66 5.47 -32.91
CA ARG A 14 11.60 5.51 -31.78
C ARG A 14 10.96 4.79 -30.59
N PRO A 15 11.70 3.94 -29.85
CA PRO A 15 11.14 3.12 -28.76
C PRO A 15 10.50 3.94 -27.61
N GLY A 16 10.83 5.23 -27.50
CA GLY A 16 10.19 6.16 -26.54
C GLY A 16 8.83 6.71 -26.98
N GLU A 17 8.48 6.62 -28.26
CA GLU A 17 7.25 7.23 -28.81
C GLU A 17 6.04 6.30 -28.61
N GLN A 18 6.26 4.98 -28.71
CA GLN A 18 5.22 3.98 -28.48
C GLN A 18 4.83 3.88 -26.99
N THR A 19 5.78 4.06 -26.09
CA THR A 19 5.55 4.09 -24.64
C THR A 19 4.66 5.25 -24.24
N ASN A 20 4.84 6.42 -24.86
CA ASN A 20 4.02 7.60 -24.59
C ASN A 20 2.56 7.48 -25.07
N LYS A 21 2.32 6.84 -26.22
CA LYS A 21 0.95 6.54 -26.69
C LYS A 21 0.21 5.60 -25.74
N ASN A 22 0.92 4.60 -25.22
CA ASN A 22 0.38 3.68 -24.23
C ASN A 22 0.03 4.39 -22.90
N HIS A 23 0.78 5.42 -22.51
CA HIS A 23 0.45 6.24 -21.33
C HIS A 23 -0.86 7.02 -21.53
N LEU A 24 -1.08 7.62 -22.71
CA LEU A 24 -2.35 8.28 -23.03
C LEU A 24 -3.52 7.28 -23.01
N LEU A 25 -3.34 6.11 -23.63
CA LEU A 25 -4.35 5.05 -23.63
C LEU A 25 -4.68 4.57 -22.20
N GLY A 26 -3.65 4.37 -21.36
CA GLY A 26 -3.81 4.00 -19.95
C GLY A 26 -4.57 5.06 -19.15
N LEU A 27 -4.25 6.34 -19.36
CA LEU A 27 -4.94 7.46 -18.72
C LEU A 27 -6.43 7.51 -19.08
N ILE A 28 -6.77 7.32 -20.37
CA ILE A 28 -8.15 7.29 -20.83
C ILE A 28 -8.89 6.08 -20.24
N CYS A 29 -8.21 4.93 -20.11
CA CYS A 29 -8.79 3.75 -19.48
C CYS A 29 -9.14 3.97 -18.00
N GLU A 30 -8.24 4.61 -17.24
CA GLU A 30 -8.44 4.87 -15.81
C GLU A 30 -9.62 5.83 -15.56
N LEU A 31 -9.70 6.89 -16.36
CA LEU A 31 -10.66 7.97 -16.16
C LEU A 31 -11.97 7.78 -16.96
N LYS A 32 -12.03 6.76 -17.83
CA LYS A 32 -13.11 6.41 -18.78
C LYS A 32 -13.36 7.45 -19.88
N SER A 33 -13.27 8.73 -19.55
CA SER A 33 -13.30 9.84 -20.49
C SER A 33 -12.33 10.94 -20.06
N VAL A 34 -11.58 11.50 -21.01
CA VAL A 34 -10.57 12.53 -20.73
C VAL A 34 -10.59 13.56 -21.84
N SER A 35 -10.60 14.84 -21.48
CA SER A 35 -10.47 15.92 -22.45
C SER A 35 -9.01 16.15 -22.84
N VAL A 36 -8.74 16.75 -23.99
CA VAL A 36 -7.36 16.96 -24.47
C VAL A 36 -6.56 17.82 -23.51
N LEU A 37 -7.17 18.89 -22.98
CA LEU A 37 -6.54 19.75 -21.98
C LEU A 37 -6.20 18.99 -20.70
N ALA A 38 -7.11 18.15 -20.21
CA ALA A 38 -6.89 17.35 -19.01
C ALA A 38 -5.79 16.30 -19.22
N ALA A 39 -5.73 15.68 -20.40
CA ALA A 39 -4.68 14.74 -20.76
C ALA A 39 -3.31 15.42 -20.86
N SER A 40 -3.25 16.59 -21.50
CA SER A 40 -2.03 17.41 -21.59
C SER A 40 -1.48 17.78 -20.21
N TYR A 41 -2.35 18.23 -19.29
CA TYR A 41 -1.96 18.58 -17.94
C TYR A 41 -1.44 17.38 -17.14
N LYS A 42 -2.13 16.23 -17.21
CA LYS A 42 -1.75 15.03 -16.46
C LYS A 42 -0.50 14.33 -16.99
N LEU A 43 -0.26 14.38 -18.30
CA LEU A 43 0.91 13.79 -18.94
C LEU A 43 2.10 14.77 -19.03
N GLU A 44 1.94 15.99 -18.52
CA GLU A 44 2.93 17.08 -18.64
C GLU A 44 3.44 17.26 -20.08
N THR A 45 2.55 17.05 -21.05
CA THR A 45 2.88 16.98 -22.48
C THR A 45 2.12 18.06 -23.24
N PRO A 46 2.72 18.77 -24.21
CA PRO A 46 2.03 19.78 -25.02
C PRO A 46 0.77 19.23 -25.71
N ILE A 47 -0.27 20.06 -25.77
CA ILE A 47 -1.59 19.73 -26.36
C ILE A 47 -1.44 19.19 -27.79
N ASP A 48 -0.56 19.79 -28.59
CA ASP A 48 -0.33 19.40 -29.99
C ASP A 48 0.14 17.95 -30.10
N VAL A 49 1.04 17.54 -29.20
CA VAL A 49 1.61 16.18 -29.17
C VAL A 49 0.56 15.17 -28.71
N VAL A 50 -0.21 15.50 -27.66
CA VAL A 50 -1.32 14.65 -27.19
C VAL A 50 -2.37 14.48 -28.28
N SER A 51 -2.65 15.54 -29.04
CA SER A 51 -3.60 15.51 -30.16
C SER A 51 -3.11 14.60 -31.30
N VAL A 52 -1.80 14.59 -31.58
CA VAL A 52 -1.20 13.67 -32.56
C VAL A 52 -1.35 12.22 -32.09
N TRP A 53 -1.02 11.92 -30.83
CA TRP A 53 -1.18 10.57 -30.28
C TRP A 53 -2.64 10.13 -30.29
N ALA A 54 -3.57 11.02 -29.95
CA ALA A 54 -4.99 10.71 -29.98
C ALA A 54 -5.49 10.39 -31.39
N LYS A 55 -5.08 11.15 -32.41
CA LYS A 55 -5.43 10.86 -33.82
C LYS A 55 -4.93 9.49 -34.27
N GLU A 56 -3.72 9.12 -33.87
CA GLU A 56 -3.18 7.80 -34.21
C GLU A 56 -3.93 6.68 -33.46
N LEU A 57 -4.21 6.85 -32.17
CA LEU A 57 -5.00 5.88 -31.40
C LEU A 57 -6.44 5.76 -31.91
N GLU A 58 -7.02 6.85 -32.42
CA GLU A 58 -8.33 6.87 -33.07
C GLU A 58 -8.27 6.12 -34.41
N SER A 59 -7.22 6.34 -35.21
CA SER A 59 -7.02 5.61 -36.47
C SER A 59 -6.81 4.10 -36.27
N ASP A 60 -6.19 3.71 -35.14
CA ASP A 60 -6.05 2.32 -34.72
C ASP A 60 -7.35 1.73 -34.14
N GLY A 61 -8.41 2.53 -34.00
CA GLY A 61 -9.70 2.12 -33.42
C GLY A 61 -9.65 1.85 -31.90
N LEU A 62 -8.61 2.33 -31.21
CA LEU A 62 -8.38 2.07 -29.79
C LEU A 62 -9.11 3.07 -28.89
N ILE A 63 -9.39 4.26 -29.42
CA ILE A 63 -10.18 5.30 -28.76
C ILE A 63 -11.24 5.85 -29.71
N SER A 64 -12.28 6.44 -29.14
CA SER A 64 -13.32 7.19 -29.83
C SER A 64 -13.28 8.64 -29.36
N VAL A 65 -13.32 9.59 -30.30
CA VAL A 65 -13.21 11.02 -30.00
C VAL A 65 -14.55 11.70 -30.26
N ASP A 66 -15.06 12.42 -29.26
CA ASP A 66 -16.22 13.29 -29.40
C ASP A 66 -15.77 14.74 -29.63
N TYR A 67 -16.10 15.27 -30.82
CA TYR A 67 -15.76 16.63 -31.27
C TYR A 67 -16.89 17.65 -31.05
N GLN A 68 -17.98 17.29 -30.36
CA GLN A 68 -19.13 18.19 -30.20
C GLN A 68 -18.87 19.40 -29.27
N GLY A 69 -17.74 19.44 -28.54
CA GLY A 69 -17.38 20.49 -27.59
C GLY A 69 -16.21 21.39 -28.02
N VAL A 70 -15.89 22.38 -27.18
CA VAL A 70 -14.71 23.26 -27.34
C VAL A 70 -13.40 22.49 -27.14
N ASP A 71 -13.44 21.42 -26.34
CA ASP A 71 -12.31 20.53 -26.07
C ASP A 71 -12.73 19.08 -26.42
N PRO A 72 -12.04 18.41 -27.36
CA PRO A 72 -12.35 17.03 -27.72
C PRO A 72 -12.28 16.09 -26.51
N ILE A 73 -13.26 15.18 -26.41
CA ILE A 73 -13.31 14.19 -25.33
C ILE A 73 -12.93 12.81 -25.87
N TYR A 74 -11.92 12.22 -25.28
CA TYR A 74 -11.44 10.88 -25.61
C TYR A 74 -12.09 9.84 -24.73
N THR A 75 -12.58 8.77 -25.36
CA THR A 75 -13.17 7.61 -24.68
C THR A 75 -12.51 6.34 -25.18
N ILE A 76 -12.31 5.36 -24.30
CA ILE A 76 -11.66 4.10 -24.69
C ILE A 76 -12.66 3.17 -25.36
N THR A 77 -12.24 2.50 -26.45
CA THR A 77 -13.03 1.44 -27.09
C THR A 77 -12.74 0.08 -26.46
N SER A 78 -13.56 -0.93 -26.78
CA SER A 78 -13.28 -2.32 -26.39
C SER A 78 -11.94 -2.83 -26.95
N ALA A 79 -11.55 -2.40 -28.15
CA ALA A 79 -10.26 -2.73 -28.74
C ALA A 79 -9.10 -2.10 -27.95
N GLY A 80 -9.24 -0.84 -27.52
CA GLY A 80 -8.26 -0.17 -26.65
C GLY A 80 -8.06 -0.88 -25.32
N GLN A 81 -9.15 -1.29 -24.67
CA GLN A 81 -9.09 -2.05 -23.42
C GLN A 81 -8.35 -3.39 -23.58
N ASN A 82 -8.63 -4.13 -24.65
CA ASN A 82 -7.97 -5.40 -24.93
C ASN A 82 -6.46 -5.21 -25.17
N LYS A 83 -6.06 -4.14 -25.89
CA LYS A 83 -4.64 -3.83 -26.11
C LYS A 83 -3.91 -3.53 -24.79
N LEU A 84 -4.53 -2.76 -23.89
CA LEU A 84 -3.97 -2.49 -22.56
C LEU A 84 -3.80 -3.74 -21.71
N MET A 85 -4.78 -4.65 -21.72
CA MET A 85 -4.65 -5.92 -20.99
C MET A 85 -3.52 -6.79 -21.54
N GLY A 86 -3.28 -6.76 -22.86
CA GLY A 86 -2.12 -7.42 -23.47
C GLY A 86 -0.80 -6.85 -22.95
N ILE A 87 -0.66 -5.51 -22.96
CA ILE A 87 0.53 -4.81 -22.46
C ILE A 87 0.76 -5.12 -20.97
N GLU A 88 -0.30 -5.12 -20.15
CA GLU A 88 -0.19 -5.43 -18.71
C GLU A 88 0.27 -6.87 -18.48
N LYS A 89 -0.23 -7.82 -19.27
CA LYS A 89 0.19 -9.22 -19.19
C LYS A 89 1.66 -9.38 -19.55
N ASP A 90 2.12 -8.74 -20.63
CA ASP A 90 3.51 -8.80 -21.07
C ASP A 90 4.45 -8.18 -20.02
N LEU A 91 4.07 -7.03 -19.43
CA LEU A 91 4.80 -6.41 -18.33
C LEU A 91 4.90 -7.31 -17.09
N ARG A 92 3.82 -8.01 -16.73
CA ARG A 92 3.84 -8.97 -15.61
C ARG A 92 4.72 -10.17 -15.90
N GLU A 93 4.72 -10.68 -17.13
CA GLU A 93 5.59 -11.78 -17.55
C GLU A 93 7.06 -11.35 -17.54
N GLU A 94 7.38 -10.15 -18.03
CA GLU A 94 8.73 -9.60 -18.01
C GLU A 94 9.22 -9.36 -16.56
N GLN A 95 8.37 -8.80 -15.69
CA GLN A 95 8.69 -8.66 -14.26
C GLN A 95 8.93 -10.02 -13.60
N ARG A 96 8.12 -11.03 -13.96
CA ARG A 96 8.30 -12.39 -13.45
C ARG A 96 9.62 -12.99 -13.93
N GLN A 97 9.99 -12.79 -15.20
CA GLN A 97 11.28 -13.22 -15.74
C GLN A 97 12.46 -12.53 -15.05
N ARG A 98 12.42 -11.20 -14.88
CA ARG A 98 13.45 -10.45 -14.14
C ARG A 98 13.59 -10.92 -12.69
N LEU A 99 12.48 -11.26 -12.03
CA LEU A 99 12.51 -11.86 -10.70
C LEU A 99 13.19 -13.23 -10.74
N PHE A 100 12.85 -14.12 -11.67
CA PHE A 100 13.52 -15.42 -11.82
C PHE A 100 15.01 -15.28 -12.14
N GLU A 101 15.43 -14.30 -12.93
CA GLU A 101 16.84 -13.99 -13.19
C GLU A 101 17.56 -13.47 -11.93
N SER A 102 16.88 -12.65 -11.11
CA SER A 102 17.41 -12.19 -9.82
C SER A 102 17.55 -13.30 -8.77
N TYR A 103 16.80 -14.40 -8.90
CA TYR A 103 16.92 -15.58 -8.04
C TYR A 103 17.91 -16.63 -8.56
N SER A 104 18.23 -16.60 -9.85
CA SER A 104 19.13 -17.58 -10.51
C SER A 104 20.55 -17.05 -10.72
N THR A 105 20.80 -15.77 -10.44
CA THR A 105 22.16 -15.25 -10.32
C THR A 105 22.81 -15.83 -9.05
N PRO A 106 23.91 -16.60 -9.15
CA PRO A 106 24.64 -17.05 -7.97
C PRO A 106 25.08 -15.80 -7.20
N ILE A 107 24.70 -15.75 -5.92
CA ILE A 107 25.06 -14.66 -5.01
C ILE A 107 26.58 -14.56 -4.98
N ASP A 108 27.11 -13.57 -5.71
CA ASP A 108 28.50 -13.17 -5.59
C ASP A 108 28.70 -12.67 -4.16
N SER A 109 29.42 -13.47 -3.39
CA SER A 109 29.62 -13.36 -1.94
C SER A 109 30.40 -12.12 -1.47
N ASN A 110 30.54 -11.08 -2.31
CA ASN A 110 31.45 -9.96 -2.09
C ASN A 110 30.80 -8.62 -1.69
N ILE A 111 29.50 -8.56 -1.40
CA ILE A 111 28.87 -7.35 -0.82
C ILE A 111 28.42 -7.63 0.62
N SER A 112 29.35 -8.12 1.43
CA SER A 112 29.29 -8.08 2.89
C SER A 112 29.93 -6.78 3.36
N GLY A 113 29.13 -5.72 3.51
CA GLY A 113 29.68 -4.44 3.94
C GLY A 113 28.67 -3.34 4.16
N LYS A 114 27.71 -3.55 5.09
CA LYS A 114 27.06 -2.52 5.96
C LYS A 114 25.63 -2.85 6.45
N SER A 115 25.20 -4.11 6.49
CA SER A 115 23.99 -4.51 7.25
C SER A 115 24.30 -5.02 8.67
N ARG A 116 25.40 -4.54 9.27
CA ARG A 116 25.74 -4.75 10.68
C ARG A 116 24.69 -4.07 11.56
N ASP A 117 23.66 -4.81 11.93
CA ASP A 117 23.31 -5.11 13.34
C ASP A 117 21.84 -5.49 13.54
N PHE A 118 20.99 -5.38 12.52
CA PHE A 118 19.57 -5.68 12.72
C PHE A 118 19.30 -7.16 13.00
N ARG A 119 20.03 -8.05 12.31
CA ARG A 119 19.92 -9.51 12.51
C ARG A 119 20.45 -9.94 13.87
N GLY A 120 21.56 -9.37 14.34
CA GLY A 120 22.15 -9.65 15.65
C GLY A 120 21.30 -9.12 16.81
N MET A 121 20.67 -7.95 16.61
CA MET A 121 19.74 -7.36 17.59
C MET A 121 18.44 -8.16 17.68
N LEU A 122 17.88 -8.60 16.55
CA LEU A 122 16.74 -9.53 16.53
C LEU A 122 17.07 -10.87 17.19
N GLN A 123 18.25 -11.41 16.92
CA GLN A 123 18.67 -12.70 17.50
C GLN A 123 18.84 -12.60 19.02
N LYS A 124 19.34 -11.47 19.54
CA LYS A 124 19.40 -11.19 20.99
C LYS A 124 18.02 -11.07 21.64
N ILE A 125 17.06 -10.44 20.96
CA ILE A 125 15.68 -10.33 21.44
C ILE A 125 15.01 -11.70 21.46
N VAL A 126 15.18 -12.49 20.39
CA VAL A 126 14.63 -13.84 20.28
C VAL A 126 15.26 -14.79 21.29
N SER A 127 16.57 -14.69 21.55
CA SER A 127 17.26 -15.54 22.53
C SER A 127 17.00 -15.14 24.00
N ALA A 128 16.52 -13.92 24.25
CA ALA A 128 16.18 -13.46 25.60
C ALA A 128 14.78 -13.92 26.05
N ILE A 129 13.97 -14.48 25.13
CA ILE A 129 12.61 -14.93 25.39
C ILE A 129 12.65 -16.45 25.61
N PRO A 130 12.45 -16.97 26.84
CA PRO A 130 12.48 -18.39 27.10
C PRO A 130 11.38 -19.10 26.29
N VAL A 131 11.81 -20.05 25.47
CA VAL A 131 11.07 -20.69 24.35
C VAL A 131 9.79 -21.44 24.77
N ARG A 132 9.49 -21.56 26.06
CA ARG A 132 8.36 -22.38 26.53
C ARG A 132 7.06 -21.62 26.84
N TYR A 133 7.06 -20.30 27.08
CA TYR A 133 5.88 -19.64 27.68
C TYR A 133 5.44 -18.30 27.08
N ASP A 134 6.14 -17.78 26.07
CA ASP A 134 5.94 -16.41 25.57
C ASP A 134 5.57 -16.32 24.08
N PHE A 135 4.94 -17.37 23.51
CA PHE A 135 4.57 -17.41 22.09
C PHE A 135 3.70 -16.22 21.68
N PHE A 136 2.78 -15.79 22.54
CA PHE A 136 1.92 -14.63 22.26
C PHE A 136 2.69 -13.30 22.30
N ALA A 137 3.57 -13.10 23.29
CA ALA A 137 4.42 -11.92 23.34
C ALA A 137 5.34 -11.86 22.12
N LEU A 138 5.89 -13.01 21.70
CA LEU A 138 6.73 -13.14 20.53
C LEU A 138 5.96 -12.85 19.24
N ILE A 139 4.75 -13.40 19.05
CA ILE A 139 3.88 -13.07 17.91
C ILE A 139 3.56 -11.58 17.90
N SER A 140 3.18 -11.01 19.05
CA SER A 140 2.81 -9.60 19.16
C SER A 140 4.00 -8.67 18.81
N ILE A 141 5.22 -9.04 19.24
CA ILE A 141 6.45 -8.36 18.83
C ILE A 141 6.71 -8.51 17.33
N LEU A 142 6.54 -9.71 16.76
CA LEU A 142 6.72 -9.94 15.31
C LEU A 142 5.71 -9.16 14.46
N ILE A 143 4.45 -9.08 14.89
CA ILE A 143 3.41 -8.28 14.24
C ILE A 143 3.79 -6.80 14.31
N SER A 144 4.22 -6.30 15.48
CA SER A 144 4.67 -4.92 15.64
C SER A 144 5.85 -4.59 14.72
N LEU A 145 6.85 -5.48 14.65
CA LEU A 145 8.00 -5.35 13.75
C LEU A 145 7.59 -5.32 12.27
N ARG A 146 6.62 -6.15 11.88
CA ARG A 146 6.06 -6.14 10.53
C ARG A 146 5.39 -4.80 10.21
N LEU A 147 4.63 -4.24 11.14
CA LEU A 147 3.99 -2.94 10.97
C LEU A 147 5.02 -1.81 10.85
N PHE A 148 6.09 -1.84 11.64
CA PHE A 148 7.21 -0.91 11.49
C PHE A 148 7.92 -1.07 10.15
N TYR A 149 8.11 -2.30 9.67
CA TYR A 149 8.71 -2.54 8.36
C TYR A 149 7.85 -1.95 7.22
N LEU A 150 6.51 -2.11 7.29
CA LEU A 150 5.60 -1.49 6.32
C LEU A 150 5.72 0.04 6.32
N PHE A 151 5.84 0.65 7.49
CA PHE A 151 6.08 2.09 7.59
C PHE A 151 7.43 2.52 7.01
N ILE A 152 8.52 1.79 7.29
CA ILE A 152 9.85 2.09 6.74
C ILE A 152 9.86 1.98 5.21
N ARG A 153 9.12 1.02 4.66
CA ARG A 153 9.02 0.82 3.22
C ARG A 153 8.30 1.99 2.53
N ASP A 154 7.15 2.42 3.06
CA ASP A 154 6.31 3.44 2.45
C ASP A 154 5.77 4.44 3.51
N PRO A 155 6.59 5.39 4.00
CA PRO A 155 6.24 6.22 5.16
C PRO A 155 5.05 7.16 4.92
N ASN A 156 4.83 7.57 3.66
CA ASN A 156 3.76 8.50 3.31
C ASN A 156 2.38 7.84 3.30
N THR A 157 2.30 6.55 3.03
CA THR A 157 1.02 5.80 2.94
C THR A 157 0.76 4.96 4.19
N GLN A 158 1.80 4.63 4.96
CA GLN A 158 1.73 3.68 6.08
C GLN A 158 1.92 4.34 7.46
N VAL A 159 1.62 5.64 7.61
CA VAL A 159 1.68 6.35 8.91
C VAL A 159 0.89 5.59 10.00
N TYR A 160 -0.28 5.03 9.66
CA TYR A 160 -1.08 4.23 10.59
C TYR A 160 -0.35 2.98 11.06
N SER A 161 0.43 2.32 10.20
CA SER A 161 1.21 1.14 10.56
C SER A 161 2.26 1.47 11.63
N PHE A 162 2.86 2.67 11.59
CA PHE A 162 3.76 3.13 12.65
C PHE A 162 3.02 3.32 14.00
N PHE A 163 1.86 3.97 13.98
CA PHE A 163 1.06 4.19 15.19
C PHE A 163 0.59 2.87 15.81
N PHE A 164 0.00 1.98 15.02
CA PHE A 164 -0.46 0.69 15.50
C PHE A 164 0.69 -0.20 15.95
N GLY A 165 1.81 -0.21 15.21
CA GLY A 165 3.02 -0.93 15.61
C GLY A 165 3.57 -0.45 16.95
N SER A 166 3.63 0.87 17.16
CA SER A 166 4.08 1.48 18.42
C SER A 166 3.18 1.15 19.60
N LEU A 167 1.87 1.22 19.38
CA LEU A 167 0.86 0.94 20.41
C LEU A 167 0.89 -0.54 20.81
N LEU A 168 0.90 -1.44 19.83
CA LEU A 168 0.90 -2.89 20.05
C LEU A 168 2.20 -3.35 20.73
N PHE A 169 3.34 -2.78 20.32
CA PHE A 169 4.63 -3.03 20.96
C PHE A 169 4.65 -2.53 22.41
N SER A 170 4.22 -1.29 22.65
CA SER A 170 4.16 -0.70 23.99
C SER A 170 3.26 -1.49 24.93
N ALA A 171 2.06 -1.87 24.48
CA ALA A 171 1.12 -2.69 25.23
C ALA A 171 1.73 -4.05 25.58
N THR A 172 2.36 -4.71 24.60
CA THR A 172 3.02 -6.02 24.81
C THR A 172 4.12 -5.92 25.87
N VAL A 173 4.99 -4.91 25.77
CA VAL A 173 6.05 -4.68 26.76
C VAL A 173 5.46 -4.38 28.14
N PHE A 174 4.39 -3.59 28.21
CA PHE A 174 3.71 -3.28 29.47
C PHE A 174 3.12 -4.53 30.14
N PHE A 175 2.33 -5.32 29.42
CA PHE A 175 1.74 -6.55 29.95
C PHE A 175 2.81 -7.55 30.35
N TYR A 176 3.86 -7.70 29.54
CA TYR A 176 4.97 -8.58 29.85
C TYR A 176 5.72 -8.17 31.12
N ARG A 177 6.00 -6.87 31.28
CA ARG A 177 6.64 -6.36 32.50
C ARG A 177 5.75 -6.55 33.73
N LYS A 178 4.44 -6.37 33.59
CA LYS A 178 3.48 -6.56 34.70
C LYS A 178 3.36 -8.03 35.08
N TYR A 179 3.23 -8.93 34.10
CA TYR A 179 3.28 -10.38 34.29
C TYR A 179 4.54 -10.81 35.03
N ARG A 180 5.73 -10.42 34.52
CA ARG A 180 7.01 -10.79 35.12
C ARG A 180 7.23 -10.20 36.52
N ARG A 181 6.58 -9.07 36.85
CA ARG A 181 6.62 -8.49 38.19
C ARG A 181 5.78 -9.30 39.18
N ILE A 182 4.62 -9.80 38.76
CA ILE A 182 3.68 -10.53 39.62
C ILE A 182 4.12 -11.99 39.79
N HIS A 183 4.52 -12.66 38.72
CA HIS A 183 4.86 -14.09 38.70
C HIS A 183 6.37 -14.35 38.73
N LYS A 184 7.13 -13.47 39.39
CA LYS A 184 8.60 -13.48 39.37
C LYS A 184 9.24 -14.75 39.96
N SER A 185 8.47 -15.56 40.70
CA SER A 185 8.93 -16.77 41.39
C SER A 185 8.07 -18.02 41.11
N ASP A 186 7.01 -17.90 40.34
CA ASP A 186 6.04 -19.00 40.14
C ASP A 186 6.12 -19.45 38.68
N GLU A 187 6.93 -20.48 38.43
CA GLU A 187 7.14 -21.07 37.08
C GLU A 187 5.88 -21.73 36.50
N SER A 188 4.80 -21.80 37.29
CA SER A 188 3.60 -22.56 36.98
C SER A 188 2.50 -21.77 36.24
N VAL A 189 2.55 -20.44 36.25
CA VAL A 189 1.48 -19.61 35.67
C VAL A 189 1.84 -19.15 34.26
N ASP A 190 1.28 -19.81 33.26
CA ASP A 190 1.43 -19.42 31.85
C ASP A 190 0.90 -18.00 31.60
N PHE A 191 1.66 -17.20 30.83
CA PHE A 191 1.22 -15.87 30.38
C PHE A 191 -0.16 -15.91 29.70
N ILE A 192 -0.43 -16.98 28.95
CA ILE A 192 -1.70 -17.21 28.24
C ILE A 192 -2.87 -17.39 29.21
N GLN A 193 -2.65 -18.02 30.36
CA GLN A 193 -3.70 -18.20 31.37
C GLN A 193 -3.85 -16.96 32.25
N TRP A 194 -2.76 -16.25 32.52
CA TRP A 194 -2.79 -15.02 33.31
C TRP A 194 -3.44 -13.86 32.57
N LEU A 195 -3.15 -13.68 31.28
CA LEU A 195 -3.61 -12.54 30.49
C LEU A 195 -5.14 -12.35 30.50
N PRO A 196 -5.99 -13.37 30.25
CA PRO A 196 -7.44 -13.20 30.30
C PRO A 196 -7.92 -12.84 31.72
N ASN A 197 -7.36 -13.46 32.77
CA ASN A 197 -7.70 -13.12 34.15
C ASN A 197 -7.32 -11.68 34.48
N PHE A 198 -6.15 -11.24 34.06
CA PHE A 198 -5.70 -9.86 34.19
C PHE A 198 -6.62 -8.89 33.44
N ILE A 199 -7.05 -9.24 32.22
CA ILE A 199 -7.97 -8.44 31.42
C ILE A 199 -9.33 -8.32 32.11
N VAL A 200 -9.85 -9.42 32.67
CA VAL A 200 -11.13 -9.43 33.38
C VAL A 200 -11.05 -8.59 34.66
N GLU A 201 -9.99 -8.76 35.44
CA GLU A 201 -9.76 -8.04 36.69
C GLU A 201 -9.56 -6.54 36.46
N ASN A 202 -8.91 -6.17 35.36
CA ASN A 202 -8.61 -4.77 35.01
C ASN A 202 -9.53 -4.26 33.89
N ARG A 203 -10.68 -4.91 33.64
CA ARG A 203 -11.53 -4.66 32.47
C ARG A 203 -11.88 -3.19 32.31
N VAL A 204 -12.27 -2.55 33.40
CA VAL A 204 -12.68 -1.13 33.44
C VAL A 204 -11.52 -0.20 33.08
N TYR A 205 -10.31 -0.52 33.55
CA TYR A 205 -9.13 0.28 33.27
C TYR A 205 -8.67 0.11 31.82
N ILE A 206 -8.70 -1.12 31.31
CA ILE A 206 -8.33 -1.44 29.93
C ILE A 206 -9.32 -0.84 28.94
N THR A 207 -10.63 -0.95 29.20
CA THR A 207 -11.64 -0.30 28.36
C THR A 207 -11.44 1.20 28.37
N THR A 208 -11.27 1.83 29.53
CA THR A 208 -11.01 3.28 29.62
C THR A 208 -9.79 3.72 28.79
N ILE A 209 -8.69 2.95 28.82
CA ILE A 209 -7.51 3.22 27.99
C ILE A 209 -7.82 3.07 26.50
N LEU A 210 -8.49 1.99 26.09
CA LEU A 210 -8.86 1.75 24.70
C LEU A 210 -9.76 2.87 24.16
N ILE A 211 -10.67 3.38 24.99
CA ILE A 211 -11.55 4.49 24.66
C ILE A 211 -10.81 5.81 24.58
N ALA A 212 -9.87 6.08 25.50
CA ALA A 212 -9.02 7.25 25.39
C ALA A 212 -8.19 7.23 24.09
N PHE A 213 -7.63 6.07 23.73
CA PHE A 213 -6.89 5.91 22.48
C PHE A 213 -7.77 6.06 21.24
N SER A 214 -8.99 5.50 21.27
CA SER A 214 -9.91 5.59 20.13
C SER A 214 -10.42 7.02 19.95
N LEU A 215 -10.66 7.77 21.04
CA LEU A 215 -10.98 9.20 20.96
C LEU A 215 -9.84 10.04 20.38
N VAL A 216 -8.59 9.78 20.80
CA VAL A 216 -7.40 10.44 20.22
C VAL A 216 -7.26 10.10 18.74
N TYR A 217 -7.51 8.84 18.36
CA TYR A 217 -7.49 8.41 16.96
C TYR A 217 -8.56 9.11 16.12
N VAL A 218 -9.79 9.20 16.63
CA VAL A 218 -10.90 9.92 15.95
C VAL A 218 -10.59 11.41 15.83
N LEU A 219 -10.04 12.05 16.86
CA LEU A 219 -9.57 13.43 16.79
C LEU A 219 -8.49 13.61 15.72
N GLY A 220 -7.55 12.66 15.61
CA GLY A 220 -6.53 12.66 14.55
C GLY A 220 -7.13 12.55 13.15
N LEU A 221 -8.13 11.69 12.96
CA LEU A 221 -8.85 11.56 11.68
C LEU A 221 -9.62 12.83 11.32
N ILE A 222 -10.30 13.46 12.28
CA ILE A 222 -10.98 14.75 12.10
C ILE A 222 -10.00 15.82 11.65
N TRP A 223 -8.79 15.83 12.19
CA TRP A 223 -7.74 16.79 11.84
C TRP A 223 -7.18 16.58 10.44
N LEU A 224 -7.07 15.31 10.00
CA LEU A 224 -6.53 14.95 8.69
C LEU A 224 -7.57 15.06 7.57
N ASN A 225 -8.85 14.83 7.85
CA ASN A 225 -9.89 14.88 6.83
C ASN A 225 -11.22 15.43 7.39
N PRO A 226 -11.41 16.75 7.44
CA PRO A 226 -12.55 17.38 8.11
C PRO A 226 -13.89 17.18 7.37
N SER A 227 -13.89 16.67 6.13
CA SER A 227 -15.11 16.46 5.35
C SER A 227 -16.05 15.40 5.94
N ASP A 228 -15.51 14.41 6.65
CA ASP A 228 -16.26 13.28 7.21
C ASP A 228 -16.56 13.43 8.72
N LEU A 229 -16.47 14.67 9.23
CA LEU A 229 -16.70 15.04 10.63
C LEU A 229 -17.98 14.46 11.27
N PRO A 230 -19.17 14.42 10.63
CA PRO A 230 -20.36 13.83 11.25
C PRO A 230 -20.23 12.30 11.47
N PHE A 231 -19.52 11.59 10.59
CA PHE A 231 -19.25 10.16 10.76
C PHE A 231 -18.29 9.92 11.92
N TYR A 232 -17.25 10.74 12.04
CA TYR A 232 -16.28 10.66 13.14
C TYR A 232 -16.89 11.00 14.51
N LEU A 233 -17.78 12.00 14.58
CA LEU A 233 -18.53 12.30 15.80
C LEU A 233 -19.42 11.14 16.23
N LEU A 234 -20.12 10.51 15.28
CA LEU A 234 -20.97 9.35 15.55
C LEU A 234 -20.15 8.15 16.04
N LEU A 235 -18.96 7.94 15.45
CA LEU A 235 -18.01 6.93 15.89
C LEU A 235 -17.50 7.21 17.31
N ALA A 236 -17.14 8.45 17.64
CA ALA A 236 -16.72 8.85 18.98
C ALA A 236 -17.83 8.64 20.02
N VAL A 237 -19.06 9.06 19.72
CA VAL A 237 -20.23 8.87 20.61
C VAL A 237 -20.53 7.38 20.80
N PHE A 238 -20.43 6.57 19.74
CA PHE A 238 -20.60 5.11 19.82
C PHE A 238 -19.54 4.46 20.71
N LEU A 239 -18.27 4.84 20.56
CA LEU A 239 -17.16 4.34 21.36
C LEU A 239 -17.29 4.71 22.84
N VAL A 240 -17.74 5.94 23.14
CA VAL A 240 -18.03 6.40 24.50
C VAL A 240 -19.27 5.69 25.07
N SER A 241 -20.27 5.39 24.25
CA SER A 241 -21.48 4.68 24.70
C SER A 241 -21.18 3.23 25.10
N ILE A 242 -20.32 2.53 24.34
CA ILE A 242 -19.84 1.19 24.71
C ILE A 242 -19.04 1.20 26.01
N ALA A 243 -18.37 2.32 26.33
CA ALA A 243 -17.61 2.50 27.57
C ALA A 243 -18.46 2.48 28.84
N VAL A 244 -19.69 2.99 28.73
CA VAL A 244 -20.57 3.27 29.87
C VAL A 244 -21.48 2.08 30.17
N LEU A 245 -21.61 1.12 29.25
CA LEU A 245 -22.33 -0.12 29.53
C LEU A 245 -21.45 -1.08 30.36
N PRO A 246 -21.90 -1.50 31.56
CA PRO A 246 -21.13 -2.29 32.54
C PRO A 246 -20.90 -3.77 32.16
#